data_AF-A0A957HK54-F1
#
_entry.id   AF-A0A957HK54-F1
#
_cell.length_a   1.000
_cell.length_b   1.000
_cell.length_c   1.000
_cell.angle_alpha   90.00
_cell.angle_beta   90.00
_cell.angle_gamma   90.00
#
_symmetry.space_group_name_H-M   'P 1'
#
loop_
_entity.id
_entity.type
_entity.pdbx_description
1 polymer ?
#
loop_
_entity_poly.entity_id
_entity_poly.type
_entity_poly.pdbx_seq_one_letter_code
_entity_poly.pdbx_strand_id
1 'polypeptide(L)' 'PISADVVYDQATYERLIARLLAELEAKGSLNAAGVRDLLGTSRKYAIGLLEHLDERRLTRRVGDDRVPF' A
#
# COMPACT_ATOMS: atom_id res chain seq x y z
N PRO A 1 -11.54 3.17 7.63
CA PRO A 1 -11.53 3.47 6.17
C PRO A 1 -10.09 3.68 5.74
N ILE A 2 -9.73 3.35 4.50
CA ILE A 2 -8.36 3.54 3.95
C ILE A 2 -8.21 4.95 3.38
N SER A 3 -9.29 5.52 2.87
CA SER A 3 -9.44 6.95 2.62
C SER A 3 -10.92 7.34 2.82
N ALA A 4 -11.26 8.63 2.73
CA ALA A 4 -12.62 9.12 2.91
C ALA A 4 -13.66 8.38 2.05
N ASP A 5 -13.27 7.91 0.86
CA ASP A 5 -14.15 7.26 -0.12
C ASP A 5 -13.82 5.77 -0.36
N VAL A 6 -12.92 5.17 0.42
CA VAL A 6 -12.47 3.77 0.20
C VAL A 6 -12.54 2.96 1.48
N VAL A 7 -13.36 1.91 1.43
CA VAL A 7 -13.48 0.88 2.47
C VAL A 7 -13.26 -0.49 1.85
N TYR A 8 -12.61 -1.37 2.61
CA TYR A 8 -12.51 -2.79 2.32
C TYR A 8 -13.20 -3.57 3.43
N ASP A 9 -13.72 -4.76 3.12
CA ASP A 9 -14.01 -5.73 4.17
C ASP A 9 -12.70 -6.13 4.87
N GLN A 10 -12.82 -6.58 6.12
CA GLN A 10 -11.67 -6.86 6.96
C GLN A 10 -10.73 -7.92 6.34
N ALA A 11 -11.29 -9.01 5.81
CA ALA A 11 -10.50 -10.09 5.25
C ALA A 11 -9.72 -9.64 4.00
N THR A 12 -10.35 -8.84 3.14
CA THR A 12 -9.67 -8.24 1.99
C THR A 12 -8.59 -7.25 2.40
N TYR A 13 -8.87 -6.40 3.37
CA TYR A 13 -7.87 -5.47 3.91
C TYR A 13 -6.61 -6.20 4.40
N GLU A 14 -6.79 -7.22 5.25
CA GLU A 14 -5.69 -7.99 5.81
C GLU A 14 -4.85 -8.67 4.72
N ARG A 15 -5.49 -9.26 3.71
CA ARG A 15 -4.78 -9.88 2.57
C ARG A 15 -3.98 -8.86 1.76
N LEU A 16 -4.54 -7.69 1.47
CA LEU A 16 -3.86 -6.66 0.67
C LEU A 16 -2.64 -6.10 1.41
N ILE A 17 -2.78 -5.80 2.70
CA ILE A 17 -1.68 -5.29 3.52
C ILE A 17 -0.58 -6.33 3.67
N ALA A 18 -0.92 -7.58 3.98
CA ALA A 18 0.07 -8.65 4.12
C ALA A 18 0.91 -8.81 2.84
N ARG A 19 0.26 -8.80 1.67
CA ARG A 19 0.95 -8.91 0.38
C ARG A 19 1.85 -7.71 0.10
N LEU A 20 1.39 -6.50 0.39
CA LEU A 20 2.14 -5.27 0.17
C LEU A 20 3.38 -5.18 1.08
N LEU A 21 3.22 -5.49 2.37
CA LEU A 21 4.34 -5.49 3.32
C LEU A 21 5.38 -6.56 2.97
N ALA A 22 4.95 -7.78 2.61
CA ALA A 22 5.87 -8.83 2.18
C ALA A 22 6.66 -8.43 0.92
N GLU A 23 6.02 -7.77 -0.05
CA GLU A 23 6.71 -7.30 -1.25
C GLU A 23 7.70 -6.16 -0.94
N LEU A 24 7.33 -5.26 -0.03
CA LEU A 24 8.19 -4.16 0.43
C LEU A 24 9.41 -4.68 1.21
N GLU A 25 9.24 -5.69 2.06
CA GLU A 25 10.35 -6.36 2.74
C GLU A 25 11.28 -7.06 1.74
N ALA A 26 10.73 -7.71 0.72
CA ALA A 26 11.52 -8.42 -0.29
C ALA A 26 12.29 -7.49 -1.23
N LYS A 27 11.70 -6.36 -1.65
CA LYS A 27 12.29 -5.45 -2.65
C LYS A 27 12.97 -4.21 -2.07
N GLY A 28 12.67 -3.86 -0.82
CA GLY A 28 13.17 -2.65 -0.15
C GLY A 28 12.46 -1.36 -0.56
N SER A 29 11.94 -1.26 -1.78
CA SER A 29 11.08 -0.14 -2.21
C SER A 29 10.01 -0.53 -3.24
N LEU A 30 8.90 0.21 -3.26
CA LEU A 30 7.83 0.12 -4.27
C LEU A 30 7.23 1.49 -4.58
N ASN A 31 7.05 1.83 -5.86
CA ASN A 31 6.23 2.96 -6.28
C ASN A 31 4.73 2.59 -6.40
N ALA A 32 3.89 3.61 -6.55
CA ALA A 32 2.45 3.45 -6.71
C ALA A 32 2.04 2.57 -7.90
N ALA A 33 2.83 2.54 -8.99
CA ALA A 33 2.54 1.66 -10.13
C ALA A 33 2.81 0.19 -9.78
N GLY A 34 3.92 -0.08 -9.08
CA GLY A 34 4.24 -1.42 -8.57
C GLY A 34 3.18 -1.93 -7.60
N VAL A 35 2.69 -1.08 -6.69
CA VAL A 35 1.60 -1.46 -5.77
C VAL A 35 0.30 -1.74 -6.51
N ARG A 36 -0.06 -0.91 -7.49
CA ARG A 36 -1.23 -1.14 -8.35
C ARG A 36 -1.16 -2.51 -9.03
N ASP A 37 -0.02 -2.83 -9.62
CA ASP A 37 0.18 -4.07 -10.38
C ASP A 37 0.23 -5.28 -9.44
N LEU A 38 0.88 -5.15 -8.28
CA LEU A 38 0.91 -6.18 -7.23
C LEU A 38 -0.49 -6.53 -6.75
N LEU A 39 -1.31 -5.51 -6.48
CA LEU A 39 -2.64 -5.69 -5.88
C LEU A 39 -3.73 -5.89 -6.94
N GLY A 40 -3.41 -5.80 -8.23
CA GLY A 40 -4.38 -5.95 -9.33
C GLY A 40 -5.53 -4.94 -9.23
N THR A 41 -5.23 -3.70 -8.84
CA THR A 41 -6.25 -2.69 -8.54
C THR A 41 -6.06 -1.41 -9.35
N SER A 42 -6.92 -0.40 -9.16
CA SER A 42 -6.74 0.91 -9.79
C SER A 42 -5.75 1.77 -9.00
N ARG A 43 -5.21 2.81 -9.63
CA ARG A 43 -4.29 3.75 -8.96
C ARG A 43 -4.92 4.44 -7.74
N LYS A 44 -6.23 4.75 -7.77
CA LYS A 44 -6.95 5.35 -6.63
C LYS A 44 -6.81 4.49 -5.37
N TYR A 45 -7.00 3.18 -5.51
CA TYR A 45 -6.94 2.23 -4.41
C TYR A 45 -5.51 1.99 -3.92
N ALA A 46 -4.56 1.85 -4.84
CA ALA A 46 -3.15 1.69 -4.50
C ALA A 46 -2.60 2.89 -3.72
N ILE A 47 -2.90 4.11 -4.16
CA ILE A 47 -2.48 5.34 -3.47
C ILE A 47 -3.11 5.42 -2.08
N GLY A 48 -4.42 5.18 -1.95
CA GLY A 48 -5.08 5.22 -0.64
C GLY A 48 -4.48 4.22 0.35
N LEU A 49 -4.14 3.00 -0.09
CA LEU A 49 -3.47 2.02 0.77
C LEU A 49 -2.07 2.48 1.20
N LEU A 50 -1.30 3.08 0.29
CA LEU A 50 0.01 3.62 0.61
C LEU A 50 -0.08 4.78 1.60
N GLU A 51 -1.01 5.71 1.41
CA GLU A 51 -1.25 6.84 2.32
C GLU A 51 -1.64 6.34 3.72
N HIS A 52 -2.55 5.35 3.80
CA HIS A 52 -2.95 4.73 5.06
C HIS A 52 -1.79 4.01 5.77
N LEU A 53 -0.89 3.37 5.02
CA LEU A 53 0.31 2.75 5.59
C LEU A 53 1.34 3.79 6.05
N ASP A 54 1.47 4.91 5.34
CA ASP A 54 2.31 6.03 5.73
C ASP A 54 1.81 6.66 7.05
N GLU A 55 0.50 6.91 7.17
CA GLU A 55 -0.14 7.42 8.40
C GLU A 55 0.08 6.50 9.60
N ARG A 56 0.09 5.18 9.36
CA ARG A 56 0.33 4.15 10.37
C ARG A 56 1.81 3.90 10.66
N ARG A 57 2.72 4.65 10.02
CA ARG A 57 4.18 4.51 10.15
C ARG A 57 4.69 3.10 9.81
N LEU A 58 4.06 2.45 8.83
CA LEU A 58 4.53 1.17 8.29
C LEU A 58 5.40 1.39 7.05
N THR A 59 5.14 2.47 6.30
CA THR A 59 5.93 2.88 5.14
C THR A 59 6.24 4.36 5.18
N ARG A 60 7.23 4.82 4.41
CA ARG A 60 7.49 6.24 4.20
C ARG A 60 7.79 6.57 2.75
N ARG A 61 7.40 7.77 2.32
CA ARG A 61 7.72 8.34 1.00
C ARG A 61 9.18 8.73 0.88
N VAL A 62 9.85 8.21 -0.15
CA VAL A 62 11.17 8.66 -0.60
C VAL A 62 11.12 8.85 -2.12
N GLY A 63 11.02 10.12 -2.57
CA GLY A 63 10.76 10.42 -3.97
C GLY A 63 9.39 9.87 -4.43
N ASP A 64 9.40 9.03 -5.46
CA ASP A 64 8.22 8.36 -5.98
C ASP A 64 7.96 6.98 -5.37
N ASP A 65 8.90 6.49 -4.55
CA ASP A 65 8.85 5.19 -3.92
C ASP A 65 8.32 5.26 -2.48
N ARG A 66 7.95 4.08 -1.98
CA ARG A 66 7.74 3.78 -0.58
C ARG A 66 8.73 2.74 -0.12
N VAL A 67 9.29 2.99 1.07
CA VAL A 67 10.20 2.07 1.76
C VAL A 67 9.60 1.70 3.12
N PRO A 68 9.92 0.52 3.66
CA PRO A 68 9.63 0.20 5.06
C PRO A 68 10.25 1.23 6.01
N PHE A 69 9.60 1.42 7.16
CA PHE A 69 10.17 2.18 8.26
C PHE A 69 11.35 1.45 8.92
#